data_AF-K0RTQ7-F1
#
_entry.id   AF-K0RTQ7-F1
#
_cell.length_a   1.000
_cell.length_b   1.000
_cell.length_c   1.000
_cell.angle_alpha   90.00
_cell.angle_beta   90.00
_cell.angle_gamma   90.00
#
_symmetry.space_group_name_H-M   'P 1'
#
loop_
_entity.id
_entity.type
_entity.pdbx_description
1 polymer ?
#
loop_
_entity_poly.entity_id
_entity_poly.type
_entity_poly.pdbx_seq_one_letter_code
_entity_poly.pdbx_strand_id
1 'polypeptide(L)'
;MASRYSLNFTNSTEGAGDARSRDYTIDEVIWPGDKLDYDCDYGRALIPEAQFQRLEFTKLPGGYDGETNDGHLEGRTSNNLCVKYDESAAGFVDRCASQRCLVTGNKETSDGETRYEACCAWDLHVWLYPDSSIPKGDEAGEGGANEVTIPSVFITMEQSSEILDLVRGRGAHLAFGVFVAWLASYMSSGDYRRVGKAVVERRKFNAANRRNMAEGVEDGYRDEGPGVAGDEGGGR
;
A
#
# COMPACT_ATOMS: atom_id res chain seq x y z
N MET A 1 -15.15 4.76 12.41
CA MET A 1 -14.19 4.50 11.32
C MET A 1 -14.92 4.74 10.01
N ALA A 2 -14.27 5.24 8.96
CA ALA A 2 -14.94 5.38 7.67
C ALA A 2 -15.28 3.97 7.17
N SER A 3 -16.56 3.67 6.93
CA SER A 3 -16.95 2.35 6.45
C SER A 3 -16.29 2.12 5.08
N ARG A 4 -15.49 1.06 4.96
CA ARG A 4 -14.92 0.64 3.67
C ARG A 4 -16.00 0.13 2.71
N TYR A 5 -17.15 -0.22 3.29
CA TYR A 5 -18.40 -0.45 2.58
C TYR A 5 -19.10 0.89 2.40
N SER A 6 -19.67 1.10 1.22
CA SER A 6 -20.56 2.23 0.98
C SER A 6 -21.80 1.75 0.24
N LEU A 7 -22.85 2.57 0.19
CA LEU A 7 -24.06 2.25 -0.55
C LEU A 7 -24.07 3.05 -1.85
N ASN A 8 -24.51 2.42 -2.94
CA ASN A 8 -24.69 3.12 -4.21
C ASN A 8 -25.98 3.96 -4.18
N PHE A 9 -25.87 5.19 -3.68
CA PHE A 9 -26.98 6.14 -3.62
C PHE A 9 -27.48 6.59 -5.00
N THR A 10 -26.67 6.42 -6.06
CA THR A 10 -27.00 6.97 -7.39
C THR A 10 -27.98 6.13 -8.19
N ASN A 11 -28.26 4.90 -7.75
CA ASN A 11 -29.22 4.01 -8.42
C ASN A 11 -30.68 4.26 -8.04
N SER A 12 -30.99 5.34 -7.31
CA SER A 12 -32.37 5.70 -7.01
C SER A 12 -33.04 6.24 -8.27
N THR A 13 -33.95 5.46 -8.86
CA THR A 13 -34.88 5.95 -9.88
C THR A 13 -35.64 7.16 -9.33
N GLU A 14 -35.71 8.25 -10.11
CA GLU A 14 -36.45 9.47 -9.80
C GLU A 14 -37.88 9.15 -9.32
N GLY A 15 -38.11 9.19 -8.00
CA GLY A 15 -39.42 8.86 -7.40
C GLY A 15 -39.35 8.06 -6.10
N ALA A 16 -38.24 7.39 -5.81
CA ALA A 16 -38.00 6.84 -4.48
C ALA A 16 -37.66 7.98 -3.51
N GLY A 17 -38.18 7.94 -2.28
CA GLY A 17 -37.95 8.95 -1.24
C GLY A 17 -36.47 9.19 -0.93
N ASP A 18 -36.19 10.13 -0.01
CA ASP A 18 -34.83 10.48 0.45
C ASP A 18 -33.93 9.24 0.56
N ALA A 19 -32.69 9.34 0.09
CA ALA A 19 -31.67 8.28 0.18
C ALA A 19 -31.50 7.72 1.61
N ARG A 20 -31.97 8.46 2.62
CA ARG A 20 -31.98 8.04 4.03
C ARG A 20 -33.17 7.19 4.47
N SER A 21 -34.20 7.03 3.65
CA SER A 21 -35.43 6.32 4.03
C SER A 21 -35.74 5.13 3.13
N ARG A 22 -34.83 4.77 2.22
CA ARG A 22 -34.99 3.61 1.34
C ARG A 22 -34.38 2.38 1.99
N ASP A 23 -35.04 1.24 1.84
CA ASP A 23 -34.46 -0.06 2.17
C ASP A 23 -33.42 -0.43 1.10
N TYR A 24 -32.17 -0.58 1.51
CA TYR A 24 -31.08 -0.99 0.64
C TYR A 24 -31.00 -2.51 0.56
N THR A 25 -30.62 -3.01 -0.61
CA THR A 25 -30.34 -4.43 -0.79
C THR A 25 -28.84 -4.69 -0.84
N ILE A 26 -28.45 -5.94 -0.66
CA ILE A 26 -27.04 -6.33 -0.69
C ILE A 26 -26.37 -6.05 -2.06
N ASP A 27 -27.15 -6.04 -3.13
CA ASP A 27 -26.69 -5.73 -4.49
C ASP A 27 -26.32 -4.24 -4.66
N GLU A 28 -26.70 -3.39 -3.71
CA GLU A 28 -26.43 -1.96 -3.71
C GLU A 28 -25.25 -1.59 -2.82
N VAL A 29 -24.65 -2.57 -2.15
CA VAL A 29 -23.42 -2.41 -1.38
C VAL A 29 -22.25 -2.32 -2.35
N ILE A 30 -21.49 -1.23 -2.23
CA ILE A 30 -20.20 -1.05 -2.86
C ILE A 30 -19.18 -1.73 -1.96
N TRP A 31 -18.67 -2.85 -2.45
CA TRP A 31 -17.70 -3.69 -1.77
C TRP A 31 -16.29 -3.09 -1.81
N PRO A 32 -15.44 -3.40 -0.82
CA PRO A 32 -14.03 -2.98 -0.80
C PRO A 32 -13.26 -3.53 -2.01
N GLY A 33 -12.16 -2.86 -2.38
CA GLY A 33 -11.31 -3.24 -3.51
C GLY A 33 -10.15 -4.16 -3.11
N ASP A 34 -9.89 -5.19 -3.94
CA ASP A 34 -8.70 -6.05 -3.79
C ASP A 34 -7.41 -5.24 -3.89
N LYS A 35 -6.44 -5.56 -3.02
CA LYS A 35 -5.15 -4.89 -2.83
C LYS A 35 -5.23 -3.40 -2.44
N LEU A 36 -6.43 -2.86 -2.26
CA LEU A 36 -6.66 -1.48 -1.78
C LEU A 36 -7.17 -1.49 -0.34
N ASP A 37 -8.11 -2.38 -0.04
CA ASP A 37 -8.80 -2.48 1.24
C ASP A 37 -8.58 -3.85 1.90
N TYR A 38 -8.39 -4.91 1.11
CA TYR A 38 -8.10 -6.25 1.59
C TYR A 38 -7.04 -6.95 0.75
N ASP A 39 -6.49 -8.04 1.27
CA ASP A 39 -5.61 -8.95 0.55
C ASP A 39 -5.87 -10.41 0.96
N CYS A 40 -6.39 -11.21 0.04
CA CYS A 40 -6.71 -12.62 0.27
C CYS A 40 -5.46 -13.52 0.40
N ASP A 41 -4.29 -13.08 -0.09
CA ASP A 41 -3.04 -13.85 0.01
C ASP A 41 -2.54 -13.92 1.47
N TYR A 42 -2.95 -12.97 2.31
CA TYR A 42 -2.64 -12.89 3.74
C TYR A 42 -3.78 -13.41 4.63
N GLY A 43 -4.79 -14.04 4.07
CA GLY A 43 -5.88 -14.66 4.81
C GLY A 43 -7.15 -14.66 3.98
N ARG A 44 -7.76 -15.85 3.84
CA ARG A 44 -8.98 -16.06 3.08
C ARG A 44 -9.89 -17.01 3.87
N ALA A 45 -11.13 -16.60 4.03
CA ALA A 45 -12.17 -17.39 4.67
C ALA A 45 -13.41 -17.44 3.79
N LEU A 46 -14.13 -18.56 3.82
CA LEU A 46 -15.41 -18.72 3.14
C LEU A 46 -16.52 -18.80 4.17
N ILE A 47 -17.21 -17.68 4.39
CA ILE A 47 -18.26 -17.53 5.39
C ILE A 47 -19.56 -18.15 4.83
N PRO A 48 -20.17 -19.15 5.49
CA PRO A 48 -21.44 -19.69 5.06
C PRO A 48 -22.55 -18.63 5.03
N GLU A 49 -23.47 -18.72 4.08
CA GLU A 49 -24.58 -17.76 3.92
C GLU A 49 -25.35 -17.50 5.22
N ALA A 50 -25.63 -18.56 6.00
CA ALA A 50 -26.32 -18.44 7.28
C ALA A 50 -25.57 -17.59 8.33
N GLN A 51 -24.25 -17.49 8.25
CA GLN A 51 -23.46 -16.61 9.10
C GLN A 51 -23.32 -15.22 8.50
N PHE A 52 -23.20 -15.12 7.17
CA PHE A 52 -23.18 -13.84 6.46
C PHE A 52 -24.45 -13.03 6.72
N GLN A 53 -25.62 -13.67 6.76
CA GLN A 53 -26.91 -13.01 7.09
C GLN A 53 -26.97 -12.39 8.49
N ARG A 54 -25.98 -12.67 9.36
CA ARG A 54 -25.87 -12.05 10.69
C ARG A 54 -25.11 -10.72 10.64
N LEU A 55 -24.45 -10.44 9.52
CA LEU A 55 -23.75 -9.20 9.25
C LEU A 55 -24.73 -8.21 8.63
N GLU A 56 -24.55 -6.93 8.95
CA GLU A 56 -25.42 -5.86 8.50
C GLU A 56 -24.64 -4.88 7.63
N PHE A 57 -24.91 -4.91 6.32
CA PHE A 57 -24.28 -4.06 5.31
C PHE A 57 -25.24 -3.05 4.66
N THR A 58 -26.48 -2.98 5.11
CA THR A 58 -27.52 -2.15 4.50
C THR A 58 -28.02 -1.03 5.41
N LYS A 59 -27.56 -1.01 6.67
CA LYS A 59 -27.90 0.02 7.64
C LYS A 59 -27.39 1.41 7.25
N LEU A 60 -28.27 2.39 7.34
CA LEU A 60 -27.94 3.80 7.11
C LEU A 60 -27.44 4.50 8.38
N PRO A 61 -26.57 5.52 8.25
CA PRO A 61 -25.90 5.96 7.02
C PRO A 61 -24.61 5.16 6.75
N GLY A 62 -24.47 4.59 5.56
CA GLY A 62 -23.17 4.11 5.07
C GLY A 62 -22.98 2.58 4.89
N GLY A 63 -23.99 1.76 5.17
CA GLY A 63 -23.96 0.34 4.77
C GLY A 63 -22.96 -0.54 5.54
N TYR A 64 -22.59 -0.16 6.76
CA TYR A 64 -21.82 -1.03 7.66
C TYR A 64 -22.16 -0.73 9.11
N ASP A 65 -22.64 -1.73 9.84
CA ASP A 65 -22.94 -1.60 11.27
C ASP A 65 -21.76 -2.09 12.12
N GLY A 66 -20.87 -1.17 12.51
CA GLY A 66 -19.68 -1.54 13.32
C GLY A 66 -20.02 -2.22 14.65
N GLU A 67 -21.14 -1.87 15.29
CA GLU A 67 -21.55 -2.51 16.54
C GLU A 67 -21.86 -4.01 16.37
N THR A 68 -22.46 -4.38 15.25
CA THR A 68 -22.84 -5.77 14.94
C THR A 68 -21.68 -6.51 14.26
N ASN A 69 -21.06 -5.88 13.27
CA ASN A 69 -20.09 -6.53 12.39
C ASN A 69 -18.72 -6.68 13.03
N ASP A 70 -18.24 -5.70 13.82
CA ASP A 70 -16.88 -5.75 14.37
C ASP A 70 -16.73 -6.94 15.34
N GLY A 71 -17.80 -7.29 16.07
CA GLY A 71 -17.83 -8.48 16.93
C GLY A 71 -17.71 -9.82 16.19
N HIS A 72 -17.93 -9.81 14.87
CA HIS A 72 -17.88 -10.97 13.99
C HIS A 72 -16.72 -10.95 13.00
N LEU A 73 -16.08 -9.80 12.75
CA LEU A 73 -15.02 -9.65 11.75
C LEU A 73 -13.67 -9.24 12.35
N GLU A 74 -13.60 -8.98 13.66
CA GLU A 74 -12.37 -8.57 14.35
C GLU A 74 -11.89 -9.56 15.42
N GLY A 75 -10.57 -9.56 15.63
CA GLY A 75 -9.88 -10.29 16.68
C GLY A 75 -9.44 -11.70 16.29
N ARG A 76 -8.78 -12.38 17.24
CA ARG A 76 -8.17 -13.72 17.05
C ARG A 76 -9.04 -14.88 17.55
N THR A 77 -10.23 -14.59 18.04
CA THR A 77 -11.09 -15.59 18.68
C THR A 77 -11.98 -16.28 17.67
N SER A 78 -12.60 -17.41 18.05
CA SER A 78 -13.58 -18.12 17.23
C SER A 78 -14.88 -17.33 16.98
N ASN A 79 -15.05 -16.17 17.62
CA ASN A 79 -16.16 -15.26 17.31
C ASN A 79 -15.92 -14.52 15.99
N ASN A 80 -14.65 -14.34 15.60
CA ASN A 80 -14.29 -13.84 14.28
C ASN A 80 -14.59 -14.94 13.25
N LEU A 81 -15.54 -14.67 12.36
CA LEU A 81 -15.98 -15.58 11.31
C LEU A 81 -14.82 -15.97 10.39
N CYS A 82 -13.85 -15.09 10.18
CA CYS A 82 -12.69 -15.35 9.32
C CYS A 82 -11.66 -16.25 9.98
N VAL A 83 -11.58 -16.24 11.31
CA VAL A 83 -10.78 -17.23 12.06
C VAL A 83 -11.51 -18.57 12.08
N LYS A 84 -12.83 -18.56 12.23
CA LYS A 84 -13.65 -19.77 12.32
C LYS A 84 -13.75 -20.54 11.00
N TYR A 85 -13.83 -19.83 9.88
CA TYR A 85 -14.03 -20.39 8.53
C TYR A 85 -12.82 -20.17 7.62
N ASP A 86 -11.63 -20.06 8.21
CA ASP A 86 -10.38 -20.00 7.46
C ASP A 86 -10.19 -21.26 6.60
N GLU A 87 -9.85 -21.06 5.33
CA GLU A 87 -9.51 -22.17 4.43
C GLU A 87 -8.00 -22.44 4.38
N SER A 88 -7.20 -21.55 4.95
CA SER A 88 -5.75 -21.66 4.89
C SER A 88 -5.22 -22.72 5.86
N ALA A 89 -4.26 -23.52 5.41
CA ALA A 89 -3.59 -24.49 6.28
C ALA A 89 -2.77 -23.84 7.41
N ALA A 90 -2.40 -22.56 7.23
CA ALA A 90 -1.55 -21.82 8.15
C ALA A 90 -2.34 -21.02 9.21
N GLY A 91 -3.67 -20.94 9.10
CA GLY A 91 -4.48 -20.16 10.03
C GLY A 91 -4.55 -18.67 9.68
N PHE A 92 -5.77 -18.12 9.69
CA PHE A 92 -6.04 -16.70 9.42
C PHE A 92 -5.31 -15.79 10.42
N VAL A 93 -5.22 -16.23 11.68
CA VAL A 93 -4.59 -15.50 12.79
C VAL A 93 -3.10 -15.24 12.53
N ASP A 94 -2.41 -16.17 11.87
CA ASP A 94 -0.96 -16.08 11.67
C ASP A 94 -0.59 -15.27 10.42
N ARG A 95 -1.50 -15.19 9.43
CA ARG A 95 -1.27 -14.47 8.18
C ARG A 95 -1.84 -13.06 8.19
N CYS A 96 -2.93 -12.84 8.91
CA CYS A 96 -3.63 -11.56 8.93
C CYS A 96 -3.23 -10.74 10.15
N ALA A 97 -2.18 -9.93 10.01
CA ALA A 97 -1.63 -9.10 11.09
C ALA A 97 -2.66 -8.12 11.68
N SER A 98 -3.55 -7.59 10.82
CA SER A 98 -4.63 -6.68 11.24
C SER A 98 -5.68 -7.34 12.13
N GLN A 99 -5.75 -8.68 12.12
CA GLN A 99 -6.74 -9.49 12.84
C GLN A 99 -8.18 -9.09 12.49
N ARG A 100 -8.35 -8.51 11.31
CA ARG A 100 -9.61 -8.00 10.79
C ARG A 100 -9.81 -8.60 9.41
N CYS A 101 -11.05 -8.85 9.04
CA CYS A 101 -11.38 -9.24 7.69
C CYS A 101 -12.47 -8.37 7.08
N LEU A 102 -12.46 -8.28 5.76
CA LEU A 102 -13.51 -7.65 4.98
C LEU A 102 -14.16 -8.69 4.07
N VAL A 103 -15.49 -8.64 3.98
CA VAL A 103 -16.26 -9.43 3.02
C VAL A 103 -16.14 -8.75 1.65
N THR A 104 -15.81 -9.51 0.62
CA THR A 104 -15.45 -8.98 -0.71
C THR A 104 -16.66 -8.81 -1.63
N GLY A 105 -17.82 -9.38 -1.26
CA GLY A 105 -19.00 -9.48 -2.11
C GLY A 105 -18.96 -10.65 -3.09
N ASN A 106 -17.80 -11.32 -3.23
CA ASN A 106 -17.70 -12.54 -4.03
C ASN A 106 -18.42 -13.69 -3.31
N LYS A 107 -19.17 -14.48 -4.09
CA LYS A 107 -19.86 -15.68 -3.63
C LYS A 107 -19.34 -16.91 -4.36
N GLU A 108 -19.12 -17.97 -3.60
CA GLU A 108 -18.70 -19.28 -4.10
C GLU A 108 -19.78 -20.29 -3.73
N THR A 109 -20.31 -21.02 -4.71
CA THR A 109 -21.29 -22.07 -4.48
C THR A 109 -20.62 -23.42 -4.73
N SER A 110 -20.44 -24.20 -3.67
CA SER A 110 -19.88 -25.55 -3.74
C SER A 110 -20.81 -26.51 -3.00
N ASP A 111 -21.06 -27.68 -3.59
CA ASP A 111 -21.95 -28.72 -3.02
C ASP A 111 -23.36 -28.23 -2.65
N GLY A 112 -23.85 -27.19 -3.34
CA GLY A 112 -25.16 -26.58 -3.07
C GLY A 112 -25.18 -25.61 -1.88
N GLU A 113 -24.05 -25.36 -1.23
CA GLU A 113 -23.88 -24.34 -0.20
C GLU A 113 -23.26 -23.07 -0.80
N THR A 114 -23.92 -21.93 -0.59
CA THR A 114 -23.35 -20.61 -0.94
C THR A 114 -22.50 -20.11 0.22
N ARG A 115 -21.28 -19.68 -0.09
CA ARG A 115 -20.35 -19.07 0.84
C ARG A 115 -19.89 -17.72 0.31
N TYR A 116 -19.65 -16.79 1.21
CA TYR A 116 -19.18 -15.44 0.92
C TYR A 116 -17.70 -15.36 1.26
N GLU A 117 -16.92 -14.84 0.34
CA GLU A 117 -15.49 -14.67 0.53
C GLU A 117 -15.21 -13.48 1.46
N ALA A 118 -14.37 -13.73 2.46
CA ALA A 118 -13.80 -12.71 3.31
C ALA A 118 -12.28 -12.82 3.30
N CYS A 119 -11.61 -11.68 3.20
CA CYS A 119 -10.17 -11.60 3.07
C CYS A 119 -9.56 -10.76 4.18
N CYS A 120 -8.27 -10.94 4.43
CA CYS A 120 -7.56 -10.15 5.42
C CYS A 120 -7.69 -8.66 5.09
N ALA A 121 -8.23 -7.89 6.04
CA ALA A 121 -8.33 -6.45 5.90
C ALA A 121 -6.90 -5.89 5.88
N TRP A 122 -6.58 -5.12 4.86
CA TRP A 122 -5.28 -4.49 4.78
C TRP A 122 -5.33 -3.13 5.46
N ASP A 123 -4.29 -2.89 6.25
CA ASP A 123 -4.19 -1.65 6.99
C ASP A 123 -3.88 -0.50 6.03
N LEU A 124 -4.48 0.65 6.30
CA LEU A 124 -4.58 1.77 5.38
C LEU A 124 -3.19 2.16 4.84
N HIS A 125 -2.96 1.95 3.54
CA HIS A 125 -1.79 2.48 2.87
C HIS A 125 -1.89 4.01 2.87
N VAL A 126 -1.19 4.65 3.80
CA VAL A 126 -1.15 6.12 3.88
C VAL A 126 -0.25 6.60 2.75
N TRP A 127 -0.87 6.99 1.63
CA TRP A 127 -0.21 7.77 0.60
C TRP A 127 -0.02 9.18 1.13
N LEU A 128 1.20 9.51 1.57
CA LEU A 128 1.57 10.89 1.80
C LEU A 128 1.64 11.59 0.42
N TYR A 129 0.71 12.49 0.14
CA TYR A 129 0.77 13.29 -1.08
C TYR A 129 1.85 14.36 -0.96
N PRO A 130 2.54 14.72 -2.06
CA PRO A 130 3.44 15.85 -2.07
C PRO A 130 2.66 17.12 -1.71
N ASP A 131 3.07 17.78 -0.64
CA ASP A 131 2.50 19.07 -0.26
C ASP A 131 2.89 20.12 -1.30
N SER A 132 1.90 20.57 -2.08
CA SER A 132 2.08 21.57 -3.13
C SER A 132 2.45 22.96 -2.61
N SER A 133 2.34 23.19 -1.30
CA SER A 133 2.79 24.44 -0.67
C SER A 133 4.31 24.51 -0.46
N ILE A 134 5.03 23.38 -0.62
CA ILE A 134 6.49 23.36 -0.56
C ILE A 134 7.04 23.86 -1.90
N PRO A 135 7.76 25.00 -1.93
CA PRO A 135 8.27 25.57 -3.17
C PRO A 135 9.26 24.61 -3.84
N LYS A 136 9.05 24.37 -5.14
CA LYS A 136 9.93 23.52 -5.96
C LYS A 136 11.22 24.28 -6.26
N GLY A 137 12.32 23.54 -6.41
CA GLY A 137 13.72 24.00 -6.34
C GLY A 137 14.15 25.16 -7.23
N ASP A 138 13.31 25.67 -8.13
CA ASP A 138 13.61 26.83 -8.97
C ASP A 138 13.31 28.16 -8.25
N GLU A 139 12.39 28.18 -7.28
CA GLU A 139 12.07 29.37 -6.46
C GLU A 139 12.92 29.46 -5.18
N ALA A 140 13.66 28.41 -4.83
CA ALA A 140 14.39 28.30 -3.57
C ALA A 140 15.83 28.90 -3.59
N GLY A 141 16.26 29.47 -4.71
CA GLY A 141 17.58 30.07 -4.88
C GLY A 141 18.70 29.07 -5.21
N GLU A 142 19.86 29.58 -5.62
CA GLU A 142 21.07 28.81 -5.94
C GLU A 142 21.51 27.97 -4.72
N GLY A 143 21.04 26.72 -4.70
CA GLY A 143 21.04 25.85 -3.52
C GLY A 143 20.06 24.69 -3.63
N GLY A 144 19.19 24.69 -4.64
CA GLY A 144 18.56 23.52 -5.27
C GLY A 144 18.03 22.48 -4.29
N ALA A 145 16.79 22.64 -3.85
CA ALA A 145 16.12 21.65 -3.00
C ALA A 145 16.14 20.28 -3.69
N ASN A 146 16.83 19.33 -3.04
CA ASN A 146 16.97 17.95 -3.46
C ASN A 146 15.60 17.31 -3.75
N GLU A 147 15.55 16.47 -4.78
CA GLU A 147 14.49 15.51 -5.08
C GLU A 147 13.67 15.13 -3.84
N VAL A 148 12.40 15.56 -3.80
CA VAL A 148 11.50 15.30 -2.67
C VAL A 148 11.15 13.81 -2.68
N THR A 149 11.95 13.03 -1.96
CA THR A 149 11.66 11.62 -1.69
C THR A 149 10.59 11.59 -0.60
N ILE A 150 9.37 11.26 -0.97
CA ILE A 150 8.27 11.08 -0.01
C ILE A 150 8.44 9.69 0.61
N PRO A 151 8.71 9.57 1.92
CA PRO A 151 8.72 8.28 2.57
C PRO A 151 7.30 7.72 2.60
N SER A 152 7.06 6.55 2.02
CA SER A 152 5.85 5.78 2.32
C SER A 152 6.04 5.12 3.68
N VAL A 153 5.08 5.33 4.58
CA VAL A 153 5.03 4.65 5.88
C VAL A 153 3.79 3.77 5.88
N PHE A 154 4.00 2.48 6.09
CA PHE A 154 2.92 1.53 6.33
C PHE A 154 2.55 1.61 7.81
N ILE A 155 1.34 2.10 8.11
CA ILE A 155 0.81 2.12 9.47
C ILE A 155 -0.21 0.99 9.56
N THR A 156 0.06 0.02 10.43
CA THR A 156 -0.91 -1.04 10.72
C THR A 156 -2.12 -0.47 11.48
N MET A 157 -3.29 -1.10 11.43
CA MET A 157 -4.50 -0.58 12.09
C MET A 157 -4.41 -0.73 13.61
N GLU A 158 -3.62 -1.68 14.09
CA GLU A 158 -3.20 -1.74 15.49
C GLU A 158 -2.51 -0.42 15.87
N GLN A 159 -1.50 -0.01 15.10
CA GLN A 159 -0.78 1.26 15.31
C GLN A 159 -1.68 2.49 15.07
N SER A 160 -2.61 2.44 14.12
CA SER A 160 -3.49 3.56 13.81
C SER A 160 -4.49 3.83 14.94
N SER A 161 -4.94 2.77 15.63
CA SER A 161 -5.82 2.89 16.81
C SER A 161 -5.07 3.52 18.00
N GLU A 162 -3.82 3.12 18.23
CA GLU A 162 -2.95 3.76 19.23
C GLU A 162 -2.73 5.24 18.92
N ILE A 163 -2.45 5.56 17.65
CA ILE A 163 -2.28 6.94 17.19
C ILE A 163 -3.56 7.75 17.39
N LEU A 164 -4.72 7.19 17.05
CA LEU A 164 -6.02 7.85 17.22
C LEU A 164 -6.36 8.10 18.69
N ASP A 165 -6.05 7.15 19.57
CA ASP A 165 -6.23 7.32 21.01
C ASP A 165 -5.25 8.36 21.58
N LEU A 166 -4.02 8.42 21.06
CA LEU A 166 -3.04 9.46 21.37
C LEU A 166 -3.52 10.86 20.94
N VAL A 167 -4.17 10.96 19.77
CA VAL A 167 -4.73 12.21 19.23
C VAL A 167 -5.99 12.65 19.99
N ARG A 168 -6.82 11.70 20.42
CA ARG A 168 -8.02 11.96 21.22
C ARG A 168 -7.69 12.31 22.68
N GLY A 169 -6.54 11.88 23.17
CA GLY A 169 -5.96 12.34 24.43
C GLY A 169 -5.66 13.84 24.39
N ARG A 170 -6.48 14.63 25.09
CA ARG A 170 -6.39 16.10 25.24
C ARG A 170 -4.94 16.60 25.40
N GLY A 171 -4.35 17.16 24.33
CA GLY A 171 -3.08 17.89 24.37
C GLY A 171 -2.15 17.76 23.15
N ALA A 172 -2.50 16.92 22.15
CA ALA A 172 -1.52 16.38 21.20
C ALA A 172 -1.18 17.21 19.94
N HIS A 173 -1.57 18.49 19.81
CA HIS A 173 -1.27 19.25 18.59
C HIS A 173 0.24 19.50 18.37
N LEU A 174 1.03 19.62 19.45
CA LEU A 174 2.49 19.72 19.37
C LEU A 174 3.19 18.35 19.44
N ALA A 175 2.54 17.36 20.07
CA ALA A 175 3.10 16.02 20.23
C ALA A 175 3.08 15.22 18.92
N PHE A 176 2.11 15.44 18.03
CA PHE A 176 2.02 14.71 16.76
C PHE A 176 3.18 15.05 15.81
N GLY A 177 3.57 16.32 15.72
CA GLY A 177 4.72 16.75 14.92
C GLY A 177 6.03 16.15 15.45
N VAL A 178 6.21 16.13 16.77
CA VAL A 178 7.40 15.54 17.43
C VAL A 178 7.38 14.01 17.33
N PHE A 179 6.22 13.37 17.42
CA PHE A 179 6.06 11.91 17.32
C PHE A 179 6.29 11.42 15.90
N VAL A 180 5.73 12.09 14.87
CA VAL A 180 6.02 11.78 13.46
C VAL A 180 7.50 12.01 13.15
N ALA A 181 8.12 13.09 13.67
CA ALA A 181 9.56 13.32 13.52
C ALA A 181 10.40 12.27 14.26
N TRP A 182 9.95 11.81 15.43
CA TRP A 182 10.62 10.76 16.21
C TRP A 182 10.50 9.39 15.56
N LEU A 183 9.32 9.00 15.07
CA LEU A 183 9.10 7.78 14.28
C LEU A 183 9.90 7.80 12.98
N ALA A 184 9.89 8.93 12.27
CA ALA A 184 10.70 9.12 11.08
C ALA A 184 12.20 8.98 11.40
N SER A 185 12.68 9.54 12.51
CA SER A 185 14.08 9.41 12.96
C SER A 185 14.42 7.99 13.43
N TYR A 186 13.51 7.33 14.14
CA TYR A 186 13.68 5.98 14.66
C TYR A 186 13.73 4.94 13.53
N MET A 187 12.78 5.00 12.59
CA MET A 187 12.76 4.15 11.40
C MET A 187 13.90 4.47 10.43
N SER A 188 14.24 5.76 10.26
CA SER A 188 15.41 6.19 9.48
C SER A 188 16.70 5.59 10.01
N SER A 189 16.90 5.47 11.32
CA SER A 189 18.19 5.03 11.89
C SER A 189 18.59 3.57 11.56
N GLY A 190 17.61 2.68 11.36
CA GLY A 190 17.84 1.27 11.01
C GLY A 190 18.11 1.06 9.52
N ASP A 191 17.32 1.73 8.67
CA ASP A 191 17.37 1.56 7.22
C ASP A 191 18.43 2.47 6.57
N TYR A 192 18.72 3.66 7.09
CA TYR A 192 19.85 4.49 6.61
C TYR A 192 21.20 3.81 6.80
N ARG A 193 21.38 2.96 7.82
CA ARG A 193 22.64 2.22 8.00
C ARG A 193 22.81 1.09 6.98
N ARG A 194 21.71 0.48 6.49
CA ARG A 194 21.76 -0.56 5.45
C ARG A 194 21.83 0.05 4.06
N VAL A 195 20.98 1.02 3.75
CA VAL A 195 20.96 1.71 2.46
C VAL A 195 22.21 2.57 2.30
N GLY A 196 22.67 3.25 3.36
CA GLY A 196 23.93 4.00 3.35
C GLY A 196 25.15 3.12 3.07
N LYS A 197 25.21 1.91 3.64
CA LYS A 197 26.27 0.94 3.31
C LYS A 197 26.20 0.49 1.86
N ALA A 198 25.00 0.17 1.36
CA ALA A 198 24.81 -0.26 -0.03
C ALA A 198 25.18 0.83 -1.05
N VAL A 199 24.82 2.10 -0.77
CA VAL A 199 25.17 3.23 -1.64
C VAL A 199 26.67 3.54 -1.60
N VAL A 200 27.31 3.47 -0.44
CA VAL A 200 28.77 3.65 -0.32
C VAL A 200 29.53 2.54 -1.03
N GLU A 201 29.09 1.28 -0.91
CA GLU A 201 29.69 0.16 -1.64
C GLU A 201 29.51 0.29 -3.15
N ARG A 202 28.33 0.70 -3.63
CA ARG A 202 28.09 0.95 -5.06
C ARG A 202 28.96 2.09 -5.61
N ARG A 203 29.19 3.15 -4.82
CA ARG A 203 30.12 4.23 -5.18
C ARG A 203 31.57 3.75 -5.24
N LYS A 204 32.01 2.92 -4.30
CA LYS A 204 33.35 2.31 -4.32
C LYS A 204 33.53 1.39 -5.54
N PHE A 205 32.53 0.57 -5.85
CA PHE A 205 32.53 -0.31 -7.01
C PHE A 205 32.62 0.50 -8.32
N ASN A 206 31.80 1.53 -8.48
CA ASN A 206 31.83 2.39 -9.66
C ASN A 206 33.15 3.16 -9.80
N ALA A 207 33.75 3.61 -8.70
CA ALA A 207 35.04 4.27 -8.71
C ALA A 207 36.20 3.32 -9.09
N ALA A 208 36.18 2.08 -8.62
CA ALA A 208 37.15 1.05 -9.01
C ALA A 208 37.00 0.68 -10.49
N ASN A 209 35.77 0.51 -10.98
CA ASN A 209 35.51 0.19 -12.37
C ASN A 209 35.99 1.32 -13.32
N ARG A 210 35.85 2.58 -12.92
CA ARG A 210 36.38 3.73 -13.68
C ARG A 210 37.91 3.74 -13.76
N ARG A 211 38.62 3.30 -12.72
CA ARG A 211 40.10 3.16 -12.79
C ARG A 211 40.51 2.06 -13.75
N ASN A 212 39.85 0.91 -13.69
CA ASN A 212 40.14 -0.20 -14.61
C ASN A 212 39.87 0.17 -16.08
N MET A 213 38.85 0.98 -16.36
CA MET A 213 38.61 1.50 -17.71
C MET A 213 39.60 2.57 -18.15
N ALA A 214 40.15 3.36 -17.23
CA ALA A 214 41.18 4.34 -17.55
C ALA A 214 42.54 3.67 -17.86
N GLU A 215 42.87 2.58 -17.17
CA GLU A 215 44.12 1.83 -17.41
C GLU A 215 44.05 0.92 -18.66
N GLY A 216 42.85 0.58 -19.15
CA GLY A 216 42.66 -0.27 -20.33
C GLY A 216 42.71 0.42 -21.69
N VAL A 217 42.99 1.73 -21.75
CA VAL A 217 42.90 2.53 -23.00
C VAL A 217 44.27 2.95 -23.56
N GLU A 218 45.39 2.62 -22.91
CA GLU A 218 46.72 3.06 -23.39
C GLU A 218 47.42 2.12 -24.38
N ASP A 219 46.95 0.88 -24.61
CA ASP A 219 47.59 -0.05 -25.54
C ASP A 219 46.71 -0.35 -26.76
N GLY A 220 46.84 0.45 -27.83
CA GLY A 220 46.30 0.01 -29.12
C GLY A 220 45.98 1.03 -30.21
N TYR A 221 46.78 2.09 -30.39
CA TYR A 221 46.77 2.81 -31.66
C TYR A 221 48.19 2.95 -32.18
N ARG A 222 48.70 1.84 -32.72
CA ARG A 222 49.93 1.83 -33.52
C ARG A 222 49.52 2.20 -34.94
N ASP A 223 49.67 3.48 -35.25
CA ASP A 223 49.43 4.07 -36.56
C ASP A 223 50.46 3.49 -37.55
N GLU A 224 50.05 2.48 -38.33
CA GLU A 224 50.83 1.98 -39.45
C GLU A 224 50.72 3.00 -40.59
N GLY A 225 51.78 3.81 -40.72
CA GLY A 225 51.87 4.85 -41.73
C GLY A 225 51.74 4.30 -43.16
N PRO A 226 51.08 5.04 -44.07
CA PRO A 226 50.95 4.63 -45.46
C PRO A 226 52.30 4.69 -46.18
N GLY A 227 52.77 3.50 -46.56
CA GLY A 227 53.90 3.29 -47.45
C GLY A 227 53.63 3.77 -48.88
N VAL A 228 54.71 4.28 -49.47
CA VAL A 228 54.83 4.95 -50.78
C VAL A 228 54.63 4.00 -51.97
N ALA A 229 53.96 4.48 -53.02
CA ALA A 229 54.23 4.15 -54.43
C ALA A 229 53.70 5.34 -55.26
N GLY A 230 54.45 6.10 -56.06
CA GLY A 230 55.62 5.77 -56.86
C GLY A 230 55.17 5.22 -58.21
N ASP A 231 54.78 6.09 -59.16
CA ASP A 231 54.78 5.73 -60.58
C ASP A 231 55.07 6.94 -61.47
N GLU A 232 56.07 6.76 -62.33
CA GLU A 232 56.63 7.70 -63.31
C GLU A 232 56.20 7.28 -64.72
N GLY A 233 55.90 8.27 -65.58
CA GLY A 233 55.93 8.12 -67.05
C GLY A 233 54.61 7.68 -67.69
N GLY A 234 54.24 8.09 -68.91
CA GLY A 234 54.90 8.86 -69.94
C GLY A 234 54.28 8.50 -71.30
N GLY A 235 54.06 9.50 -72.17
CA GLY A 235 53.68 9.35 -73.59
C GLY A 235 52.23 8.90 -73.84
N ARG A 236 51.47 9.45 -74.79
CA ARG A 236 51.78 10.10 -76.08
C ARG A 236 50.72 11.14 -76.41
#